data_AF-A0A956Q5W4-F1
#
_entry.id   AF-A0A956Q5W4-F1
#
_cell.length_a   1.000
_cell.length_b   1.000
_cell.length_c   1.000
_cell.angle_alpha   90.00
_cell.angle_beta   90.00
_cell.angle_gamma   90.00
#
_symmetry.space_group_name_H-M   'P 1'
#
loop_
_entity.id
_entity.type
_entity.pdbx_description
1 polymer ?
#
loop_
_entity_poly.entity_id
_entity_poly.type
_entity_poly.pdbx_seq_one_letter_code
_entity_poly.pdbx_strand_id
1 'polypeptide(L)'
;MSYESKLKVLDEILGVQTPMQTSTFTHATEDLHQLCEAAQNVPNWILTYGNHQLTLEHLVALVKEHAGDRTVVGFAKSYKHLSHVSQRTQNQELLVLALNG
;
A
#
# COMPACT_ATOMS: atom_id res chain seq x y z
N MET A 1 5.55 1.35 -19.05
CA MET A 1 4.99 2.70 -19.26
C MET A 1 3.66 2.62 -20.04
N SER A 2 2.63 1.93 -19.53
CA SER A 2 1.36 1.77 -20.27
C SER A 2 0.09 1.88 -19.41
N TYR A 3 0.22 1.98 -18.09
CA TYR A 3 -0.92 2.10 -17.18
C TYR A 3 -1.37 3.57 -17.05
N GLU A 4 -0.41 4.50 -16.92
CA GLU A 4 -0.63 5.95 -16.78
C GLU A 4 -1.36 6.58 -17.97
N SER A 5 -1.08 6.13 -19.19
CA SER A 5 -1.72 6.64 -20.40
C SER A 5 -3.19 6.26 -20.51
N LYS A 6 -3.63 5.16 -19.89
CA LYS A 6 -5.04 4.73 -19.92
C LYS A 6 -5.93 5.53 -18.97
N LEU A 7 -5.41 5.94 -17.82
CA LEU A 7 -6.15 6.76 -16.86
C LEU A 7 -6.35 8.19 -17.37
N LYS A 8 -5.35 8.74 -18.06
CA LYS A 8 -5.42 10.09 -18.64
C LYS A 8 -6.57 10.27 -19.64
N VAL A 9 -6.84 9.26 -20.47
CA VAL A 9 -7.96 9.24 -21.42
C VAL A 9 -9.30 9.12 -20.68
N LEU A 10 -9.36 8.36 -19.60
CA LEU A 10 -10.56 8.23 -18.76
C LEU A 10 -10.86 9.56 -18.03
N ASP A 11 -9.85 10.25 -17.53
CA ASP A 11 -10.00 11.54 -16.85
C ASP A 11 -10.51 12.63 -17.82
N GLU A 12 -10.06 12.62 -19.08
CA GLU A 12 -10.58 13.50 -20.14
C GLU A 12 -12.04 13.21 -20.48
N ILE A 13 -12.43 11.93 -20.56
CA ILE A 13 -13.82 11.52 -20.82
C ILE A 13 -14.75 11.92 -19.67
N LEU A 14 -14.25 11.86 -18.43
CA LEU A 14 -15.01 12.21 -17.22
C LEU A 14 -15.02 13.72 -16.93
N GLY A 15 -14.37 14.54 -17.77
CA GLY A 15 -14.39 16.00 -17.65
C GLY A 15 -13.60 16.54 -16.45
N VAL A 16 -12.66 15.76 -15.90
CA VAL A 16 -11.87 16.17 -14.75
C VAL A 16 -10.81 17.17 -15.23
N GLN A 17 -10.99 18.46 -14.91
CA GLN A 17 -10.08 19.53 -15.37
C GLN A 17 -8.68 19.48 -14.74
N THR A 18 -8.53 18.71 -13.66
CA THR A 18 -7.26 18.54 -12.94
C THR A 18 -6.96 17.05 -12.89
N PRO A 19 -5.81 16.57 -13.41
CA PRO A 19 -5.42 15.17 -13.26
C PRO A 19 -5.54 14.79 -11.78
N MET A 20 -6.30 13.74 -11.46
CA MET A 20 -6.34 13.26 -10.08
C MET A 20 -4.91 12.89 -9.70
N GLN A 21 -4.37 13.52 -8.65
CA GLN A 21 -3.06 13.14 -8.13
C GLN A 21 -3.10 11.65 -7.83
N THR A 22 -2.36 10.87 -8.61
CA THR A 22 -2.16 9.45 -8.34
C THR A 22 -1.55 9.32 -6.96
N SER A 23 -2.13 8.44 -6.14
CA SER A 23 -1.63 8.11 -4.80
C SER A 23 -0.11 7.87 -4.83
N THR A 24 0.66 8.69 -4.11
CA THR A 24 2.14 8.64 -4.05
C THR A 24 2.66 7.33 -3.43
N PHE A 25 1.79 6.57 -2.77
CA PHE A 25 2.05 5.24 -2.21
C PHE A 25 2.39 4.16 -3.27
N THR A 26 2.40 4.50 -4.56
CA THR A 26 2.71 3.54 -5.63
C THR A 26 4.22 3.25 -5.76
N HIS A 27 5.10 4.13 -5.23
CA HIS A 27 6.54 4.06 -5.56
C HIS A 27 7.52 4.27 -4.40
N ALA A 28 7.09 4.74 -3.23
CA ALA A 28 8.00 5.14 -2.16
C ALA A 28 7.57 4.55 -0.81
N THR A 29 8.54 4.07 -0.04
CA THR A 29 8.34 3.59 1.33
C THR A 29 8.42 4.73 2.34
N GLU A 30 8.96 5.88 1.93
CA GLU A 30 9.10 7.09 2.74
C GLU A 30 7.74 7.62 3.24
N ASP A 31 6.69 7.51 2.43
CA ASP A 31 5.33 7.95 2.79
C ASP A 31 4.69 7.05 3.87
N LEU A 32 5.15 5.80 4.02
CA LEU A 32 4.64 4.90 5.07
C LEU A 32 5.06 5.35 6.46
N HIS A 33 6.27 5.91 6.61
CA HIS A 33 6.73 6.46 7.88
C HIS A 33 5.83 7.61 8.34
N GLN A 34 5.55 8.57 7.44
CA GLN A 34 4.68 9.70 7.74
C GLN A 34 3.24 9.27 8.06
N LEU A 35 2.74 8.24 7.36
CA LEU A 35 1.41 7.68 7.64
C LEU A 35 1.35 7.07 9.05
N CYS A 36 2.37 6.28 9.42
CA CYS A 36 2.45 5.68 10.76
C CYS A 36 2.58 6.74 11.86
N GLU A 37 3.36 7.80 11.65
CA GLU A 37 3.48 8.94 12.57
C GLU A 37 2.14 9.67 12.74
N ALA A 38 1.43 9.97 11.63
CA ALA A 38 0.13 10.64 11.68
C ALA A 38 -0.95 9.76 12.36
N ALA A 39 -0.83 8.44 12.25
CA ALA A 39 -1.77 7.48 12.82
C ALA A 39 -1.50 7.11 14.29
N GLN A 40 -0.48 7.68 14.95
CA GLN A 40 -0.08 7.35 16.33
C GLN A 40 -1.24 7.32 17.35
N ASN A 41 -2.24 8.19 17.19
CA ASN A 41 -3.39 8.27 18.09
C ASN A 41 -4.51 7.27 17.77
N VAL A 42 -4.44 6.55 16.65
CA VAL A 42 -5.44 5.56 16.26
C VAL A 42 -5.14 4.25 17.01
N PRO A 43 -6.09 3.65 17.74
CA PRO A 43 -5.80 2.50 18.59
C PRO A 43 -5.50 1.22 17.81
N ASN A 44 -6.19 0.99 16.68
CA ASN A 44 -6.05 -0.20 15.86
C ASN A 44 -5.71 0.17 14.43
N TRP A 45 -4.65 -0.43 13.88
CA TRP A 45 -4.21 -0.19 12.50
C TRP A 45 -4.43 -1.44 11.66
N ILE A 46 -4.91 -1.22 10.44
CA ILE A 46 -5.02 -2.24 9.40
C ILE A 46 -4.34 -1.65 8.17
N LEU A 47 -3.18 -2.19 7.81
CA LEU A 47 -2.37 -1.71 6.69
C LEU A 47 -2.24 -2.80 5.64
N THR A 48 -2.64 -2.49 4.41
CA THR A 48 -2.49 -3.37 3.26
C THR A 48 -1.44 -2.81 2.30
N TYR A 49 -0.54 -3.66 1.80
CA TYR A 49 0.52 -3.27 0.87
C TYR A 49 0.68 -4.33 -0.22
N GLY A 50 0.32 -3.96 -1.46
CA GLY A 50 0.24 -4.88 -2.61
C GLY A 50 1.45 -4.87 -3.53
N ASN A 51 2.57 -4.26 -3.13
CA ASN A 51 3.74 -4.08 -3.99
C ASN A 51 4.92 -4.95 -3.51
N HIS A 52 5.60 -5.58 -4.47
CA HIS A 52 6.72 -6.52 -4.23
C HIS A 52 8.04 -5.82 -3.83
N GLN A 53 8.02 -4.49 -3.61
CA GLN A 53 9.21 -3.74 -3.19
C GLN A 53 9.56 -3.94 -1.72
N LEU A 54 8.58 -4.27 -0.87
CA LEU A 54 8.77 -4.53 0.55
C LEU A 54 8.47 -6.00 0.85
N THR A 55 9.27 -6.60 1.74
CA THR A 55 8.93 -7.89 2.33
C THR A 55 8.02 -7.68 3.54
N LEU A 56 7.35 -8.75 3.99
CA LEU A 56 6.51 -8.70 5.18
C LEU A 56 7.32 -8.27 6.41
N GLU A 57 8.55 -8.76 6.53
CA GLU A 57 9.43 -8.51 7.68
C GLU A 57 9.77 -7.03 7.79
N HIS A 58 10.11 -6.38 6.67
CA HIS A 58 10.38 -4.94 6.65
C HIS A 58 9.14 -4.12 7.00
N LEU A 59 7.97 -4.49 6.48
CA LEU A 59 6.73 -3.78 6.76
C LEU A 59 6.33 -3.92 8.24
N VAL A 60 6.48 -5.11 8.81
CA VAL A 60 6.25 -5.35 10.24
C VAL A 60 7.24 -4.58 11.10
N ALA A 61 8.52 -4.51 10.71
CA ALA A 61 9.53 -3.73 11.42
C ALA A 61 9.16 -2.24 11.43
N LEU A 62 8.81 -1.67 10.27
CA LEU A 62 8.37 -0.28 10.15
C LEU A 62 7.17 0.00 11.04
N VAL A 63 6.13 -0.84 10.99
CA VAL A 63 4.95 -0.63 11.84
C VAL A 63 5.32 -0.72 13.33
N LYS A 64 6.20 -1.64 13.74
CA LYS A 64 6.65 -1.77 15.12
C LYS A 64 7.38 -0.53 15.66
N GLU A 65 8.12 0.18 14.82
CA GLU A 65 8.81 1.43 15.21
C GLU A 65 7.84 2.51 15.68
N HIS A 66 6.61 2.52 15.15
CA HIS A 66 5.60 3.55 15.44
C HIS A 66 4.42 3.06 16.28
N ALA A 67 4.21 1.74 16.34
CA ALA A 67 3.02 1.15 16.95
C ALA A 67 3.05 1.15 18.48
N GLY A 68 4.16 1.54 19.14
CA GLY A 68 4.27 1.58 20.60
C GLY A 68 4.05 0.20 21.23
N ASP A 69 3.18 0.13 22.25
CA ASP A 69 2.88 -1.11 22.98
C ASP A 69 1.89 -2.06 22.27
N ARG A 70 1.46 -1.70 21.05
CA ARG A 70 0.51 -2.52 20.29
C ARG A 70 1.12 -3.86 19.89
N THR A 71 0.29 -4.89 19.87
CA THR A 71 0.66 -6.18 19.28
C THR A 71 0.61 -6.06 17.76
N VAL A 72 1.76 -6.27 17.10
CA VAL A 72 1.89 -6.20 15.64
C VAL A 72 1.93 -7.60 15.03
N VAL A 73 1.02 -7.88 14.09
CA VAL A 73 0.90 -9.16 13.38
C VAL A 73 0.93 -8.92 11.87
N GLY A 74 1.72 -9.71 11.15
CA GLY A 74 1.85 -9.63 9.70
C GLY A 74 1.35 -10.88 8.99
N PHE A 75 0.71 -10.70 7.84
CA PHE A 75 0.28 -11.75 6.93
C PHE A 75 0.75 -11.43 5.52
N ALA A 76 1.12 -12.47 4.78
CA ALA A 76 1.44 -12.35 3.36
C ALA A 76 0.64 -13.36 2.55
N LYS A 77 0.09 -12.91 1.42
CA LYS A 77 -0.64 -13.75 0.49
C LYS A 77 -0.14 -13.52 -0.92
N SER A 78 0.45 -14.56 -1.49
CA SER A 78 0.79 -14.56 -2.91
C SER A 78 -0.47 -14.72 -3.74
N TYR A 79 -0.58 -13.97 -4.82
CA TYR A 79 -1.72 -14.06 -5.74
C TYR A 79 -1.28 -13.89 -7.19
N LYS A 80 -2.11 -14.43 -8.09
CA LYS A 80 -1.94 -14.26 -9.52
C LYS A 80 -3.04 -13.35 -10.02
N HIS A 81 -2.68 -12.25 -10.65
CA HIS A 81 -3.65 -11.48 -11.42
C HIS A 81 -4.19 -12.34 -12.56
N LEU A 82 -5.41 -12.05 -12.99
CA LEU A 82 -5.91 -12.53 -14.27
C LEU A 82 -4.96 -12.04 -15.37
N SER A 83 -4.71 -12.88 -16.37
CA SER A 83 -3.74 -12.64 -17.45
C SER A 83 -3.96 -11.34 -18.22
N HIS A 84 -5.19 -10.81 -18.24
CA HIS A 84 -5.56 -9.56 -18.89
C HIS A 84 -5.28 -8.31 -18.02
N VAL A 85 -5.06 -8.47 -16.71
CA VAL A 85 -4.88 -7.38 -15.74
C VAL A 85 -3.41 -7.07 -15.51
N SER A 86 -2.55 -8.10 -15.44
CA SER A 86 -1.11 -7.92 -15.27
C SER A 86 -0.35 -9.14 -15.77
N GLN A 87 0.79 -8.89 -16.43
CA GLN A 87 1.73 -9.94 -16.82
C GLN A 87 2.70 -10.32 -15.69
N ARG A 88 2.65 -9.64 -14.53
CA ARG A 88 3.50 -9.96 -13.38
C ARG A 88 3.05 -11.28 -12.75
N THR A 89 3.99 -12.22 -12.64
CA THR A 89 3.77 -13.56 -12.10
C THR A 89 4.01 -13.66 -10.59
N GLN A 90 4.70 -12.67 -10.02
CA GLN A 90 5.02 -12.57 -8.60
C GLN A 90 4.29 -11.34 -8.03
N ASN A 91 3.05 -11.53 -7.63
CA ASN A 91 2.31 -10.52 -6.87
C ASN A 91 2.08 -11.06 -5.46
N GLN A 92 2.24 -10.18 -4.50
CA GLN A 92 2.08 -10.47 -3.09
C GLN A 92 1.30 -9.32 -2.47
N GLU A 93 0.37 -9.69 -1.60
CA GLU A 93 -0.33 -8.73 -0.76
C GLU A 93 0.12 -8.97 0.68
N LEU A 94 0.56 -7.90 1.31
CA LEU A 94 0.96 -7.86 2.70
C LEU A 94 -0.15 -7.19 3.50
N LEU A 95 -0.46 -7.75 4.66
CA LEU A 95 -1.40 -7.19 5.61
C LEU A 95 -0.67 -7.11 6.95
N VAL A 96 -0.64 -5.93 7.56
CA VAL A 96 -0.11 -5.73 8.91
C VAL A 96 -1.20 -5.15 9.78
N LEU A 97 -1.38 -5.76 10.95
CA LEU A 97 -2.29 -5.33 12.00
C LEU A 97 -1.47 -4.82 13.17
N ALA A 98 -1.82 -3.68 13.73
CA ALA A 98 -1.33 -3.23 15.04
C ALA A 98 -2.52 -3.00 15.96
N LEU A 99 -2.66 -3.84 16.98
CA LEU A 99 -3.85 -3.85 17.85
C LEU A 99 -3.46 -3.52 19.29
N ASN A 100 -4.26 -2.69 19.95
CA ASN A 100 -4.17 -2.56 21.40
C ASN A 100 -4.61 -3.90 22.04
N GLY A 101 -3.77 -4.41 22.94
CA GLY A 101 -4.04 -5.62 23.73
C GLY A 101 -5.12 -5.42 24.78
#